data_AF-M0QSG0-F1
#
_entry.id   AF-M0QSG0-F1
#
_cell.length_a   1.000
_cell.length_b   1.000
_cell.length_c   1.000
_cell.angle_alpha   90.00
_cell.angle_beta   90.00
_cell.angle_gamma   90.00
#
_symmetry.space_group_name_H-M   'P 1'
#
loop_
_entity.id
_entity.type
_entity.pdbx_description
1 polymer ?
#
loop_
_entity_poly.entity_id
_entity_poly.type
_entity_poly.pdbx_seq_one_letter_code
_entity_poly.pdbx_strand_id
1 'polypeptide(L)'
;MKLKCQLEREKQSLAAEKAHLDTEKKVMSERYKITDKVLELNVGGKHFSTFLSTICKYEGSMLAAMFSGRHSLIQDSRGRYFIDRPGESFAVILEWLQTGCFLWPDSECAKRRIKLELEYFGLVEALYGGAQLDSMILEQDDCGQLHEWLNLEGNWELCYRGTRDGFRAFNFHQLCDGAHPSLTIIKTTTGQVLGGFTSIGWSSRSGFHQDHTSFLFTLRNPSGRPQRLDCLASANAVYHNPNYGPTFGGNSDPNYVSIYGGAGPDLCVVDNCNLSGYSYVNVRTSFTPVGHTPFTDHQYFTVLEIEVFKLRSPQY
;
A
#
# COMPACT_ATOMS: atom_id res chain seq x y z
N MET A 1 36.17 23.71 28.36
CA MET A 1 36.40 22.25 28.31
C MET A 1 35.56 21.46 29.32
N LYS A 2 35.54 21.84 30.61
CA LYS A 2 34.74 21.14 31.66
C LYS A 2 33.22 21.08 31.38
N LEU A 3 32.61 22.16 30.91
CA LEU A 3 31.15 22.23 30.66
C LEU A 3 30.66 21.30 29.53
N LYS A 4 31.45 21.15 28.46
CA LYS A 4 31.15 20.21 27.35
C LYS A 4 31.19 18.76 27.81
N CYS A 5 32.22 18.41 28.59
CA CYS A 5 32.36 17.07 29.17
C CYS A 5 31.21 16.74 30.15
N GLN A 6 30.70 17.73 30.87
CA GLN A 6 29.56 17.57 31.78
C GLN A 6 28.24 17.34 31.01
N LEU A 7 28.00 18.12 29.96
CA LEU A 7 26.83 17.95 29.08
C LEU A 7 26.82 16.59 28.37
N GLU A 8 27.98 16.10 27.93
CA GLU A 8 28.11 14.78 27.30
C GLU A 8 27.78 13.64 28.27
N ARG A 9 28.18 13.76 29.54
CA ARG A 9 27.84 12.79 30.59
C ARG A 9 26.35 12.78 30.90
N GLU A 10 25.72 13.95 30.98
CA GLU A 10 24.27 14.06 31.19
C GLU A 10 23.48 13.47 30.01
N LYS A 11 23.91 13.73 28.77
CA LYS A 11 23.30 13.12 27.57
C LYS A 11 23.41 11.60 27.57
N GLN A 12 24.55 11.06 27.96
CA GLN A 12 24.75 9.61 28.07
C GLN A 12 23.89 9.01 29.18
N SER A 13 23.77 9.69 30.32
CA SER A 13 22.90 9.26 31.42
C SER A 13 21.43 9.23 31.00
N LEU A 14 20.94 10.28 30.35
CA LEU A 14 19.57 10.35 29.84
C LEU A 14 19.30 9.29 28.76
N ALA A 15 20.28 9.01 27.89
CA ALA A 15 20.15 7.97 26.88
C ALA A 15 20.06 6.56 27.51
N ALA A 16 20.84 6.31 28.56
CA ALA A 16 20.79 5.04 29.29
C ALA A 16 19.45 4.87 30.03
N GLU A 17 18.95 5.93 30.68
CA GLU A 17 17.67 5.93 31.37
C GLU A 17 16.50 5.73 30.40
N LYS A 18 16.53 6.38 29.23
CA LYS A 18 15.55 6.16 28.17
C LYS A 18 15.56 4.72 27.66
N ALA A 19 16.74 4.15 27.42
CA ALA A 19 16.87 2.77 26.96
C ALA A 19 16.34 1.76 28.01
N HIS A 20 16.55 2.04 29.29
CA HIS A 20 15.99 1.25 30.39
C HIS A 20 14.46 1.30 30.40
N LEU A 21 13.89 2.50 30.33
CA LEU A 21 12.44 2.71 30.27
C LEU A 21 11.80 2.04 29.04
N ASP A 22 12.46 2.08 27.89
CA ASP A 22 11.96 1.41 26.68
C ASP A 22 12.02 -0.12 26.81
N THR A 23 13.03 -0.65 27.51
CA THR A 23 13.14 -2.08 27.83
C THR A 23 12.03 -2.50 28.80
N GLU A 24 11.79 -1.72 29.85
CA GLU A 24 10.70 -1.97 30.80
C GLU A 24 9.32 -1.88 30.13
N LYS A 25 9.10 -0.90 29.24
CA LYS A 25 7.88 -0.82 28.43
C LYS A 25 7.69 -2.05 27.56
N LYS A 26 8.77 -2.58 26.97
CA LYS A 26 8.72 -3.80 26.16
C LYS A 26 8.39 -5.04 26.99
N VAL A 27 9.01 -5.19 28.15
CA VAL A 27 8.71 -6.29 29.09
C VAL A 27 7.29 -6.17 29.64
N MET A 28 6.83 -4.94 29.93
CA MET A 28 5.47 -4.65 30.38
C MET A 28 4.44 -4.94 29.29
N SER A 29 4.72 -4.57 28.03
CA SER A 29 3.84 -4.87 26.90
C SER A 29 3.78 -6.36 26.57
N GLU A 30 4.91 -7.08 26.71
CA GLU A 30 4.96 -8.54 26.59
C GLU A 30 4.19 -9.25 27.71
N ARG A 31 4.21 -8.74 28.95
CA ARG A 31 3.38 -9.24 30.05
C ARG A 31 1.88 -8.94 29.85
N TYR A 32 1.53 -7.80 29.24
CA TYR A 32 0.15 -7.45 28.89
C TYR A 32 -0.46 -8.39 27.84
N LYS A 33 0.35 -9.09 27.04
CA LYS A 33 -0.13 -10.11 26.09
C LYS A 33 -0.77 -11.34 26.75
N ILE A 34 -0.61 -11.54 28.06
CA ILE A 34 -1.07 -12.76 28.75
C ILE A 34 -2.53 -12.70 29.23
N THR A 35 -3.17 -11.52 29.26
CA THR A 35 -4.63 -11.39 29.38
C THR A 35 -5.07 -10.08 28.74
N ASP A 36 -5.59 -10.13 27.53
CA ASP A 36 -6.15 -8.95 26.88
C ASP A 36 -7.45 -8.53 27.59
N LYS A 37 -7.49 -7.28 28.08
CA LYS A 37 -8.61 -6.79 28.88
C LYS A 37 -9.79 -6.49 27.95
N VAL A 38 -10.93 -7.12 28.21
CA VAL A 38 -12.20 -6.77 27.54
C VAL A 38 -12.68 -5.39 28.01
N LEU A 39 -13.05 -4.55 27.06
CA LEU A 39 -13.63 -3.23 27.24
C LEU A 39 -15.09 -3.24 26.78
N GLU A 40 -15.96 -2.75 27.65
CA GLU A 40 -17.35 -2.47 27.33
C GLU A 40 -17.53 -0.98 27.05
N LEU A 41 -18.03 -0.66 25.86
CA LEU A 41 -18.18 0.69 25.34
C LEU A 41 -19.65 1.03 25.09
N ASN A 42 -20.03 2.28 25.35
CA ASN A 42 -21.29 2.87 24.95
C ASN A 42 -20.99 4.09 24.06
N VAL A 43 -21.18 3.96 22.76
CA VAL A 43 -20.88 5.00 21.77
C VAL A 43 -22.18 5.56 21.20
N GLY A 44 -22.58 6.74 21.66
CA GLY A 44 -23.83 7.40 21.25
C GLY A 44 -25.08 6.54 21.48
N GLY A 45 -25.07 5.70 22.51
CA GLY A 45 -26.17 4.78 22.83
C GLY A 45 -26.04 3.36 22.24
N LYS A 46 -25.08 3.11 21.33
CA LYS A 46 -24.77 1.75 20.86
C LYS A 46 -23.72 1.09 21.76
N HIS A 47 -23.94 -0.17 22.09
CA HIS A 47 -23.05 -0.93 22.95
C HIS A 47 -22.09 -1.79 22.12
N PHE A 48 -20.81 -1.78 22.49
CA PHE A 48 -19.76 -2.59 21.87
C PHE A 48 -18.91 -3.26 22.94
N SER A 49 -18.41 -4.44 22.63
CA SER A 49 -17.46 -5.17 23.45
C SER A 49 -16.24 -5.51 22.58
N THR A 50 -15.04 -5.15 23.03
CA THR A 50 -13.80 -5.38 22.27
C THR A 50 -12.60 -5.46 23.21
N PHE A 51 -11.41 -5.70 22.68
CA PHE A 51 -10.18 -5.77 23.47
C PHE A 51 -9.46 -4.42 23.57
N LEU A 52 -8.76 -4.21 24.69
CA LEU A 52 -7.88 -3.06 24.88
C LEU A 52 -6.80 -3.00 23.78
N SER A 53 -6.25 -4.15 23.38
CA SER A 53 -5.28 -4.23 22.28
C SER A 53 -5.85 -3.71 20.94
N THR A 54 -7.14 -3.94 20.68
CA THR A 54 -7.81 -3.48 19.46
C THR A 54 -7.99 -1.97 19.46
N ILE A 55 -8.44 -1.39 20.59
CA ILE A 55 -8.66 0.05 20.73
C ILE A 55 -7.33 0.83 20.74
N CYS A 56 -6.29 0.27 21.34
CA CYS A 56 -4.97 0.88 21.45
C CYS A 56 -4.01 0.51 20.31
N LYS A 57 -4.49 -0.17 19.26
CA LYS A 57 -3.66 -0.68 18.15
C LYS A 57 -2.82 0.41 17.48
N TYR A 58 -3.37 1.61 17.37
CA TYR A 58 -2.71 2.78 16.79
C TYR A 58 -2.33 3.76 17.90
N GLU A 59 -1.09 3.70 18.39
CA GLU A 59 -0.62 4.41 19.60
C GLU A 59 -0.74 5.94 19.53
N GLY A 60 -0.75 6.52 18.32
CA GLY A 60 -0.95 7.96 18.08
C GLY A 60 -2.41 8.41 18.02
N SER A 61 -3.36 7.47 18.04
CA SER A 61 -4.78 7.77 17.91
C SER A 61 -5.38 8.33 19.20
N MET A 62 -6.49 9.06 19.06
CA MET A 62 -7.29 9.52 20.21
C MET A 62 -7.82 8.32 21.00
N LEU A 63 -8.17 7.21 20.35
CA LEU A 63 -8.61 5.98 21.02
C LEU A 63 -7.50 5.43 21.93
N ALA A 64 -6.27 5.30 21.44
CA ALA A 64 -5.14 4.90 22.28
C ALA A 64 -4.90 5.89 23.43
N ALA A 65 -5.03 7.19 23.19
CA ALA A 65 -4.87 8.22 24.22
C ALA A 65 -5.96 8.13 25.31
N MET A 66 -7.22 7.92 24.93
CA MET A 66 -8.36 7.74 25.84
C MET A 66 -8.12 6.56 26.77
N PHE A 67 -7.63 5.44 26.24
CA PHE A 67 -7.42 4.20 27.00
C PHE A 67 -5.98 3.99 27.49
N SER A 68 -5.13 5.02 27.40
CA SER A 68 -3.74 5.00 27.89
C SER A 68 -3.59 4.95 29.42
N GLY A 69 -4.70 5.07 30.15
CA GLY A 69 -4.72 5.18 31.62
C GLY A 69 -4.39 6.57 32.16
N ARG A 70 -4.15 7.56 31.29
CA ARG A 70 -3.81 8.94 31.67
C ARG A 70 -5.00 9.89 31.73
N HIS A 71 -6.16 9.47 31.27
CA HIS A 71 -7.38 10.29 31.22
C HIS A 71 -8.51 9.61 32.00
N SER A 72 -9.26 10.41 32.78
CA SER A 72 -10.48 9.94 33.42
C SER A 72 -11.56 9.75 32.37
N LEU A 73 -11.91 8.50 32.07
CA LEU A 73 -13.00 8.19 31.14
C LEU A 73 -14.34 8.19 31.87
N ILE A 74 -15.34 8.80 31.25
CA ILE A 74 -16.72 8.79 31.74
C ILE A 74 -17.30 7.40 31.52
N GLN A 75 -18.06 6.90 32.49
CA GLN A 75 -18.80 5.66 32.39
C GLN A 75 -20.31 5.91 32.49
N ASP A 76 -21.11 5.10 31.81
CA ASP A 76 -22.55 5.12 31.96
C ASP A 76 -23.00 4.46 33.27
N SER A 77 -24.31 4.47 33.55
CA SER A 77 -24.90 3.88 34.78
C SER A 77 -24.64 2.38 34.95
N ARG A 78 -24.11 1.70 33.93
CA ARG A 78 -23.76 0.28 33.94
C ARG A 78 -22.24 0.05 33.92
N GLY A 79 -21.43 1.09 34.10
CA GLY A 79 -19.98 0.99 34.19
C GLY A 79 -19.25 0.85 32.85
N ARG A 80 -19.93 1.10 31.72
CA ARG A 80 -19.33 1.02 30.38
C ARG A 80 -18.74 2.36 29.99
N TYR A 81 -17.61 2.36 29.31
CA TYR A 81 -16.95 3.59 28.88
C TYR A 81 -17.80 4.32 27.85
N PHE A 82 -18.15 5.57 28.12
CA PHE A 82 -19.03 6.36 27.29
C PHE A 82 -18.24 7.22 26.30
N ILE A 83 -18.65 7.19 25.03
CA ILE A 83 -18.11 8.02 23.95
C ILE A 83 -19.29 8.74 23.29
N ASP A 84 -19.27 10.07 23.35
CA ASP A 84 -20.34 10.92 22.79
C ASP A 84 -20.17 11.12 21.29
N ARG A 85 -20.24 10.03 20.52
CA ARG A 85 -20.07 10.00 19.05
C ARG A 85 -21.08 9.07 18.38
N PRO A 86 -21.32 9.18 17.06
CA PRO A 86 -22.27 8.31 16.36
C PRO A 86 -21.85 6.83 16.36
N GLY A 87 -22.61 5.99 17.09
CA GLY A 87 -22.32 4.56 17.18
C GLY A 87 -22.39 3.79 15.85
N GLU A 88 -23.15 4.26 14.87
CA GLU A 88 -23.20 3.65 13.53
C GLU A 88 -21.86 3.71 12.81
N SER A 89 -21.26 4.89 12.76
CA SER A 89 -19.93 5.09 12.17
C SER A 89 -18.88 4.34 12.97
N PHE A 90 -18.98 4.35 14.30
CA PHE A 90 -18.04 3.65 15.17
C PHE A 90 -18.06 2.13 14.96
N ALA A 91 -19.20 1.53 14.62
CA ALA A 91 -19.27 0.10 14.31
C ALA A 91 -18.35 -0.27 13.15
N VAL A 92 -18.34 0.53 12.08
CA VAL A 92 -17.47 0.33 10.90
C VAL A 92 -16.00 0.54 11.27
N ILE A 93 -15.71 1.56 12.08
CA ILE A 93 -14.34 1.84 12.56
C ILE A 93 -13.84 0.69 13.43
N LEU A 94 -14.68 0.15 14.30
CA LEU A 94 -14.33 -0.96 15.17
C LEU A 94 -14.05 -2.24 14.37
N GLU A 95 -14.86 -2.53 13.35
CA GLU A 95 -14.62 -3.65 12.43
C GLU A 95 -13.27 -3.48 11.72
N TRP A 96 -12.93 -2.26 11.28
CA TRP A 96 -11.61 -1.99 10.70
C TRP A 96 -10.47 -2.15 11.72
N LEU A 97 -10.63 -1.69 12.97
CA LEU A 97 -9.61 -1.89 14.01
C LEU A 97 -9.35 -3.40 14.26
N GLN A 98 -10.41 -4.21 14.22
CA GLN A 98 -10.38 -5.65 14.41
C GLN A 98 -9.76 -6.40 13.22
N THR A 99 -10.20 -6.09 12.00
CA THR A 99 -9.88 -6.87 10.79
C THR A 99 -8.79 -6.26 9.93
N GLY A 100 -8.53 -4.97 10.04
CA GLY A 100 -7.70 -4.18 9.12
C GLY A 100 -8.42 -3.76 7.84
N CYS A 101 -9.67 -4.19 7.62
CA CYS A 101 -10.40 -3.98 6.37
C CYS A 101 -11.61 -3.06 6.57
N PHE A 102 -11.88 -2.21 5.57
CA PHE A 102 -13.14 -1.45 5.50
C PHE A 102 -14.13 -2.12 4.56
N LEU A 103 -15.37 -2.23 5.01
CA LEU A 103 -16.53 -2.29 4.12
C LEU A 103 -17.10 -0.89 4.01
N TRP A 104 -16.63 -0.13 3.01
CA TRP A 104 -17.16 1.21 2.78
C TRP A 104 -18.62 1.13 2.34
N PRO A 105 -19.51 1.94 2.93
CA PRO A 105 -20.87 2.06 2.43
C PRO A 105 -20.88 2.60 0.99
N ASP A 106 -21.85 2.14 0.18
CA ASP A 106 -22.02 2.63 -1.19
C ASP A 106 -22.41 4.13 -1.24
N SER A 107 -23.07 4.63 -0.18
CA SER A 107 -23.50 6.02 -0.11
C SER A 107 -22.34 6.96 0.25
N GLU A 108 -22.06 7.93 -0.60
CA GLU A 108 -21.07 9.00 -0.33
C GLU A 108 -21.36 9.78 0.96
N CYS A 109 -22.63 9.97 1.31
CA CYS A 109 -23.00 10.61 2.58
C CYS A 109 -22.55 9.75 3.78
N ALA A 110 -22.74 8.44 3.71
CA ALA A 110 -22.30 7.52 4.75
C ALA A 110 -20.77 7.41 4.82
N LYS A 111 -20.08 7.36 3.67
CA LYS A 111 -18.60 7.45 3.62
C LYS A 111 -18.11 8.72 4.30
N ARG A 112 -18.70 9.89 3.99
CA ARG A 112 -18.33 11.18 4.61
C ARG A 112 -18.49 11.18 6.13
N ARG A 113 -19.58 10.56 6.65
CA ARG A 113 -19.78 10.42 8.10
C ARG A 113 -18.66 9.60 8.74
N ILE A 114 -18.25 8.49 8.13
CA ILE A 114 -17.16 7.65 8.65
C ILE A 114 -15.82 8.41 8.59
N LYS A 115 -15.55 9.14 7.50
CA LYS A 115 -14.32 9.94 7.37
C LYS A 115 -14.16 10.96 8.51
N LEU A 116 -15.24 11.68 8.84
CA LEU A 116 -15.25 12.63 9.97
C LEU A 116 -14.96 11.96 11.31
N GLU A 117 -15.46 10.74 11.51
CA GLU A 117 -15.18 9.98 12.74
C GLU A 117 -13.74 9.47 12.79
N LEU A 118 -13.17 9.02 11.66
CA LEU A 118 -11.77 8.61 11.58
C LEU A 118 -10.82 9.78 11.89
N GLU A 119 -11.11 10.98 11.36
CA GLU A 119 -10.38 12.20 11.72
C GLU A 119 -10.50 12.50 13.22
N TYR A 120 -11.73 12.44 13.76
CA TYR A 120 -11.96 12.67 15.19
C TYR A 120 -11.16 11.70 16.07
N PHE A 121 -11.17 10.41 15.75
CA PHE A 121 -10.44 9.40 16.52
C PHE A 121 -8.93 9.41 16.25
N GLY A 122 -8.41 10.29 15.40
CA GLY A 122 -6.99 10.31 15.02
C GLY A 122 -6.56 9.04 14.29
N LEU A 123 -7.48 8.43 13.53
CA LEU A 123 -7.29 7.24 12.72
C LEU A 123 -7.24 7.59 11.23
N VAL A 124 -6.58 8.69 10.89
CA VAL A 124 -6.46 9.13 9.49
C VAL A 124 -5.74 8.09 8.63
N GLU A 125 -4.88 7.25 9.21
CA GLU A 125 -4.28 6.08 8.55
C GLU A 125 -5.33 5.13 7.95
N ALA A 126 -6.49 5.04 8.58
CA ALA A 126 -7.61 4.23 8.12
C ALA A 126 -8.23 4.77 6.81
N LEU A 127 -8.15 6.10 6.58
CA LEU A 127 -8.62 6.72 5.33
C LEU A 127 -7.81 6.24 4.13
N TYR A 128 -6.53 5.93 4.35
CA TYR A 128 -5.61 5.45 3.32
C TYR A 128 -5.53 3.92 3.26
N GLY A 129 -6.06 3.22 4.28
CA GLY A 129 -5.91 1.78 4.49
C GLY A 129 -7.13 0.91 4.14
N GLY A 130 -8.19 1.47 3.54
CA GLY A 130 -9.42 0.73 3.24
C GLY A 130 -9.37 -0.21 2.04
N ALA A 131 -8.37 -0.07 1.17
CA ALA A 131 -7.97 -1.09 0.22
C ALA A 131 -6.62 -1.63 0.68
N GLN A 132 -6.63 -2.49 1.71
CA GLN A 132 -5.41 -3.18 2.10
C GLN A 132 -5.12 -4.21 1.01
N LEU A 133 -4.28 -3.84 0.05
CA LEU A 133 -3.70 -4.80 -0.88
C LEU A 133 -2.99 -5.85 -0.02
N ASP A 134 -3.38 -7.13 -0.15
CA ASP A 134 -2.64 -8.26 0.43
C ASP A 134 -1.29 -8.37 -0.27
N SER A 135 -0.37 -7.47 0.09
CA SER A 135 0.94 -7.31 -0.51
C SER A 135 2.02 -7.61 0.51
N MET A 136 3.00 -8.40 0.10
CA MET A 136 4.26 -8.58 0.85
C MET A 136 5.38 -7.65 0.37
N ILE A 137 5.14 -6.91 -0.72
CA ILE A 137 6.07 -5.92 -1.26
C ILE A 137 5.88 -4.57 -0.55
N LEU A 138 4.62 -4.12 -0.43
CA LEU A 138 4.27 -2.76 -0.03
C LEU A 138 4.46 -2.52 1.47
N GLU A 139 4.99 -1.35 1.80
CA GLU A 139 5.04 -0.80 3.15
C GLU A 139 3.88 0.20 3.38
N GLN A 140 3.71 0.68 4.61
CA GLN A 140 2.58 1.56 4.95
C GLN A 140 2.57 2.86 4.12
N ASP A 141 3.73 3.49 3.93
CA ASP A 141 3.87 4.70 3.11
C ASP A 141 3.59 4.42 1.62
N ASP A 142 3.95 3.22 1.14
CA ASP A 142 3.69 2.81 -0.24
C ASP A 142 2.17 2.74 -0.52
N CYS A 143 1.41 2.15 0.41
CA CYS A 143 -0.05 2.05 0.31
C CYS A 143 -0.73 3.43 0.27
N GLY A 144 -0.26 4.37 1.11
CA GLY A 144 -0.76 5.74 1.12
C GLY A 144 -0.55 6.44 -0.23
N GLN A 145 0.64 6.29 -0.82
CA GLN A 145 0.96 6.89 -2.11
C GLN A 145 0.15 6.28 -3.26
N LEU A 146 0.00 4.95 -3.29
CA LEU A 146 -0.82 4.27 -4.30
C LEU A 146 -2.30 4.66 -4.17
N HIS A 147 -2.81 4.81 -2.95
CA HIS A 147 -4.17 5.28 -2.71
C HIS A 147 -4.36 6.70 -3.26
N GLU A 148 -3.42 7.62 -3.03
CA GLU A 148 -3.47 8.98 -3.59
C GLU A 148 -3.52 8.96 -5.13
N TRP A 149 -2.74 8.11 -5.79
CA TRP A 149 -2.66 8.06 -7.25
C TRP A 149 -3.83 7.34 -7.92
N LEU A 150 -4.30 6.24 -7.34
CA LEU A 150 -5.32 5.38 -7.93
C LEU A 150 -6.72 5.67 -7.42
N ASN A 151 -6.84 6.43 -6.33
CA ASN A 151 -8.02 6.42 -5.48
C ASN A 151 -8.44 4.97 -5.24
N LEU A 152 -7.60 4.20 -4.54
CA LEU A 152 -7.81 2.76 -4.27
C LEU A 152 -9.09 2.55 -3.45
N GLU A 153 -10.23 2.68 -4.12
CA GLU A 153 -11.57 2.39 -3.63
C GLU A 153 -11.95 0.99 -4.11
N GLY A 154 -12.70 0.27 -3.29
CA GLY A 154 -13.18 -1.08 -3.59
C GLY A 154 -12.22 -2.19 -3.18
N ASN A 155 -12.67 -3.43 -3.38
CA ASN A 155 -11.99 -4.63 -2.91
C ASN A 155 -10.98 -5.13 -3.95
N TRP A 156 -9.71 -4.80 -3.75
CA TRP A 156 -8.62 -5.27 -4.60
C TRP A 156 -8.16 -6.67 -4.18
N GLU A 157 -8.20 -7.60 -5.12
CA GLU A 157 -7.87 -9.01 -4.93
C GLU A 157 -6.52 -9.34 -5.57
N LEU A 158 -5.64 -9.99 -4.81
CA LEU A 158 -4.38 -10.54 -5.31
C LEU A 158 -4.64 -11.70 -6.28
N CYS A 159 -4.43 -11.47 -7.58
CA CYS A 159 -4.58 -12.53 -8.59
C CYS A 159 -3.31 -13.36 -8.78
N TYR A 160 -2.13 -12.75 -8.65
CA TYR A 160 -0.86 -13.43 -8.90
C TYR A 160 0.24 -12.93 -7.96
N ARG A 161 1.04 -13.86 -7.42
CA ARG A 161 2.26 -13.59 -6.64
C ARG A 161 3.36 -14.52 -7.11
N GLY A 162 4.50 -13.98 -7.54
CA GLY A 162 5.60 -14.75 -8.13
C GLY A 162 6.10 -15.90 -7.23
N THR A 163 6.32 -15.64 -5.94
CA THR A 163 6.76 -16.71 -4.99
C THR A 163 5.69 -17.76 -4.70
N ARG A 164 4.40 -17.45 -4.90
CA ARG A 164 3.28 -18.38 -4.69
C ARG A 164 2.98 -19.20 -5.95
N ASP A 165 2.96 -18.53 -7.10
CA ASP A 165 2.38 -19.03 -8.34
C ASP A 165 3.44 -19.36 -9.42
N GLY A 166 4.71 -18.97 -9.20
CA GLY A 166 5.82 -19.17 -10.12
C GLY A 166 6.05 -17.99 -11.08
N PHE A 167 7.31 -17.76 -11.48
CA PHE A 167 7.74 -16.55 -12.20
C PHE A 167 7.72 -16.66 -13.74
N ARG A 168 7.04 -17.67 -14.30
CA ARG A 168 6.92 -17.80 -15.76
C ARG A 168 5.80 -16.92 -16.29
N ALA A 169 5.96 -16.39 -17.50
CA ALA A 169 4.91 -15.66 -18.21
C ALA A 169 3.61 -16.48 -18.31
N PHE A 170 3.75 -17.79 -18.48
CA PHE A 170 2.64 -18.74 -18.46
C PHE A 170 1.80 -18.66 -17.16
N ASN A 171 2.45 -18.59 -15.99
CA ASN A 171 1.75 -18.53 -14.71
C ASN A 171 0.99 -17.22 -14.54
N PHE A 172 1.61 -16.10 -14.94
CA PHE A 172 0.96 -14.80 -14.99
C PHE A 172 -0.30 -14.84 -15.85
N HIS A 173 -0.20 -15.29 -17.11
CA HIS A 173 -1.34 -15.31 -18.02
C HIS A 173 -2.47 -16.24 -17.58
N GLN A 174 -2.13 -17.38 -16.97
CA GLN A 174 -3.13 -18.30 -16.43
C GLN A 174 -4.01 -17.66 -15.33
N LEU A 175 -3.46 -16.70 -14.57
CA LEU A 175 -4.12 -16.11 -13.40
C LEU A 175 -4.62 -14.67 -13.62
N CYS A 176 -3.99 -13.93 -14.55
CA CYS A 176 -4.22 -12.51 -14.75
C CYS A 176 -4.92 -12.18 -16.07
N ASP A 177 -5.04 -13.10 -17.03
CA ASP A 177 -5.80 -12.80 -18.25
C ASP A 177 -7.25 -12.44 -17.92
N GLY A 178 -7.74 -11.34 -18.49
CA GLY A 178 -9.04 -10.76 -18.20
C GLY A 178 -9.12 -9.99 -16.88
N ALA A 179 -8.06 -9.92 -16.07
CA ALA A 179 -8.06 -9.17 -14.81
C ALA A 179 -8.02 -7.65 -15.09
N HIS A 180 -9.07 -6.93 -14.68
CA HIS A 180 -9.16 -5.48 -14.85
C HIS A 180 -10.02 -4.82 -13.75
N PRO A 181 -9.80 -3.52 -13.46
CA PRO A 181 -8.52 -2.83 -13.60
C PRO A 181 -7.38 -3.62 -12.92
N SER A 182 -6.15 -3.50 -13.42
CA SER A 182 -5.00 -4.26 -12.92
C SER A 182 -3.90 -3.35 -12.40
N LEU A 183 -3.41 -3.67 -11.20
CA LEU A 183 -2.26 -3.06 -10.56
C LEU A 183 -1.13 -4.08 -10.47
N THR A 184 0.01 -3.80 -11.09
CA THR A 184 1.23 -4.61 -11.01
C THR A 184 2.24 -3.94 -10.08
N ILE A 185 2.83 -4.71 -9.17
CA ILE A 185 3.82 -4.26 -8.18
C ILE A 185 5.03 -5.20 -8.26
N ILE A 186 6.23 -4.64 -8.39
CA ILE A 186 7.47 -5.38 -8.59
C ILE A 186 8.49 -4.92 -7.57
N LYS A 187 9.11 -5.86 -6.87
CA LYS A 187 10.30 -5.64 -6.04
C LYS A 187 11.51 -6.20 -6.77
N THR A 188 12.53 -5.38 -6.97
CA THR A 188 13.80 -5.84 -7.57
C THR A 188 14.71 -6.47 -6.52
N THR A 189 15.69 -7.26 -6.95
CA THR A 189 16.74 -7.80 -6.06
C THR A 189 17.64 -6.71 -5.47
N THR A 190 17.65 -5.51 -6.06
CA THR A 190 18.35 -4.33 -5.54
C THR A 190 17.52 -3.51 -4.56
N GLY A 191 16.27 -3.93 -4.26
CA GLY A 191 15.41 -3.30 -3.26
C GLY A 191 14.53 -2.16 -3.78
N GLN A 192 14.48 -1.94 -5.10
CA GLN A 192 13.59 -0.96 -5.72
C GLN A 192 12.19 -1.51 -5.82
N VAL A 193 11.19 -0.62 -5.74
CA VAL A 193 9.78 -0.97 -5.91
C VAL A 193 9.15 -0.09 -6.97
N LEU A 194 8.65 -0.73 -8.01
CA LEU A 194 8.09 -0.12 -9.19
C LEU A 194 6.93 -0.95 -9.73
N GLY A 195 6.21 -0.41 -10.69
CA GLY A 195 5.09 -1.10 -11.29
C GLY A 195 4.34 -0.27 -12.30
N GLY A 196 3.14 -0.74 -12.62
CA GLY A 196 2.26 -0.09 -13.56
C GLY A 196 0.81 -0.41 -13.26
N PHE A 197 -0.06 0.51 -13.65
CA PHE A 197 -1.49 0.35 -13.62
C PHE A 197 -2.05 0.34 -15.05
N THR A 198 -3.09 -0.47 -15.25
CA THR A 198 -3.91 -0.43 -16.46
C THR A 198 -5.39 -0.63 -16.11
N SER A 199 -6.27 0.08 -16.81
CA SER A 199 -7.73 -0.10 -16.69
C SER A 199 -8.27 -1.26 -17.52
N ILE A 200 -7.48 -1.79 -18.45
CA ILE A 200 -7.89 -2.88 -19.35
C ILE A 200 -7.44 -4.25 -18.83
N GLY A 201 -8.08 -5.30 -19.31
CA GLY A 201 -7.74 -6.67 -18.98
C GLY A 201 -6.56 -7.19 -19.77
N TRP A 202 -5.65 -7.92 -19.11
CA TRP A 202 -4.56 -8.63 -19.76
C TRP A 202 -5.08 -9.69 -20.73
N SER A 203 -4.27 -10.04 -21.72
CA SER A 203 -4.55 -11.16 -22.61
C SER A 203 -3.28 -11.83 -23.10
N SER A 204 -3.38 -13.12 -23.42
CA SER A 204 -2.35 -13.88 -24.15
C SER A 204 -2.33 -13.59 -25.66
N ARG A 205 -3.02 -12.54 -26.16
CA ARG A 205 -3.03 -12.18 -27.59
C ARG A 205 -1.96 -11.12 -27.85
N SER A 206 -0.97 -11.44 -28.67
CA SER A 206 0.13 -10.54 -28.96
C SER A 206 -0.34 -9.24 -29.64
N GLY A 207 -0.02 -8.10 -29.04
CA GLY A 207 -0.38 -6.81 -29.62
C GLY A 207 -0.26 -5.63 -28.64
N PHE A 208 -0.26 -4.43 -29.20
CA PHE A 208 -0.43 -3.20 -28.42
C PHE A 208 -1.91 -2.94 -28.19
N HIS A 209 -2.22 -2.41 -27.01
CA HIS A 209 -3.56 -2.10 -26.58
C HIS A 209 -3.64 -0.67 -26.06
N GLN A 210 -4.78 -0.06 -26.34
CA GLN A 210 -5.06 1.31 -25.97
C GLN A 210 -5.55 1.41 -24.53
N ASP A 211 -4.96 2.30 -23.74
CA ASP A 211 -5.42 2.67 -22.40
C ASP A 211 -5.05 4.13 -22.09
N HIS A 212 -6.06 4.94 -21.81
CA HIS A 212 -5.87 6.37 -21.50
C HIS A 212 -5.53 6.65 -20.04
N THR A 213 -5.73 5.65 -19.18
CA THR A 213 -5.58 5.78 -17.73
C THR A 213 -4.39 5.00 -17.20
N SER A 214 -3.68 4.29 -18.08
CA SER A 214 -2.46 3.60 -17.72
C SER A 214 -1.40 4.59 -17.23
N PHE A 215 -0.60 4.16 -16.27
CA PHE A 215 0.57 4.91 -15.84
C PHE A 215 1.60 3.94 -15.27
N LEU A 216 2.86 4.36 -15.28
CA LEU A 216 3.95 3.70 -14.59
C LEU A 216 4.24 4.40 -13.27
N PHE A 217 4.82 3.69 -12.31
CA PHE A 217 5.24 4.30 -11.06
C PHE A 217 6.48 3.65 -10.47
N THR A 218 7.16 4.40 -9.61
CA THR A 218 8.12 3.90 -8.63
C THR A 218 7.73 4.40 -7.25
N LEU A 219 7.82 3.52 -6.27
CA LEU A 219 7.62 3.84 -4.85
C LEU A 219 8.97 3.98 -4.14
N ARG A 220 9.92 3.10 -4.51
CA ARG A 220 11.30 3.13 -4.01
C ARG A 220 12.26 3.13 -5.20
N ASN A 221 12.98 4.23 -5.34
CA ASN A 221 13.93 4.50 -6.42
C ASN A 221 15.15 5.27 -5.85
N PRO A 222 16.20 5.52 -6.65
CA PRO A 222 17.46 6.09 -6.15
C PRO A 222 17.32 7.54 -5.67
N SER A 223 16.26 8.24 -6.11
CA SER A 223 15.96 9.60 -5.66
C SER A 223 15.28 9.65 -4.28
N GLY A 224 14.85 8.50 -3.74
CA GLY A 224 14.18 8.41 -2.44
C GLY A 224 12.78 9.03 -2.39
N ARG A 225 12.17 9.34 -3.55
CA ARG A 225 10.83 9.92 -3.65
C ARG A 225 9.98 9.13 -4.64
N PRO A 226 8.74 8.75 -4.29
CA PRO A 226 7.84 8.12 -5.24
C PRO A 226 7.62 8.99 -6.49
N GLN A 227 7.50 8.35 -7.65
CA GLN A 227 7.24 9.01 -8.93
C GLN A 227 6.15 8.27 -9.69
N ARG A 228 5.25 9.02 -10.32
CA ARG A 228 4.23 8.53 -11.24
C ARG A 228 4.47 9.12 -12.63
N LEU A 229 4.32 8.29 -13.65
CA LEU A 229 4.48 8.66 -15.05
C LEU A 229 3.19 8.38 -15.81
N ASP A 230 2.47 9.43 -16.17
CA ASP A 230 1.19 9.33 -16.87
C ASP A 230 1.37 8.92 -18.34
N CYS A 231 0.41 8.20 -18.89
CA CYS A 231 0.44 7.79 -20.29
C CYS A 231 0.26 9.00 -21.22
N LEU A 232 1.25 9.23 -22.08
CA LEU A 232 1.20 10.23 -23.15
C LEU A 232 0.75 9.61 -24.48
N ALA A 233 1.10 8.35 -24.71
CA ALA A 233 0.83 7.61 -25.95
C ALA A 233 -0.19 6.49 -25.74
N SER A 234 -1.43 6.87 -25.46
CA SER A 234 -2.49 5.93 -25.07
C SER A 234 -2.72 4.76 -26.03
N ALA A 235 -2.49 4.91 -27.34
CA ALA A 235 -2.72 3.86 -28.34
C ALA A 235 -1.87 2.60 -28.14
N ASN A 236 -0.65 2.77 -27.59
CA ASN A 236 0.30 1.69 -27.34
C ASN A 236 0.68 1.61 -25.85
N ALA A 237 -0.27 1.96 -24.97
CA ALA A 237 -0.04 2.07 -23.53
C ALA A 237 0.30 0.75 -22.85
N VAL A 238 -0.20 -0.38 -23.38
CA VAL A 238 0.00 -1.72 -22.82
C VAL A 238 0.35 -2.69 -23.95
N TYR A 239 1.27 -3.60 -23.70
CA TYR A 239 1.62 -4.66 -24.65
C TYR A 239 1.30 -6.02 -24.06
N HIS A 240 0.56 -6.82 -24.82
CA HIS A 240 0.18 -8.18 -24.45
C HIS A 240 1.05 -9.16 -25.25
N ASN A 241 1.54 -10.22 -24.61
CA ASN A 241 2.27 -11.29 -25.27
C ASN A 241 2.35 -12.53 -24.35
N PRO A 242 1.98 -13.74 -24.82
CA PRO A 242 1.93 -14.93 -23.98
C PRO A 242 3.29 -15.36 -23.40
N ASN A 243 4.40 -14.83 -23.95
CA ASN A 243 5.76 -15.12 -23.49
C ASN A 243 6.36 -14.02 -22.58
N TYR A 244 5.59 -12.99 -22.25
CA TYR A 244 6.00 -11.94 -21.31
C TYR A 244 5.01 -11.83 -20.16
N GLY A 245 5.47 -11.30 -19.03
CA GLY A 245 4.59 -10.85 -17.97
C GLY A 245 3.99 -9.46 -18.27
N PRO A 246 3.57 -8.72 -17.23
CA PRO A 246 3.09 -7.36 -17.38
C PRO A 246 4.06 -6.49 -18.17
N THR A 247 3.55 -5.86 -19.24
CA THR A 247 4.35 -5.05 -20.15
C THR A 247 3.60 -3.78 -20.50
N PHE A 248 4.25 -2.63 -20.30
CA PHE A 248 3.66 -1.31 -20.43
C PHE A 248 4.48 -0.44 -21.38
N GLY A 249 3.76 0.40 -22.12
CA GLY A 249 4.32 1.26 -23.14
C GLY A 249 4.68 0.50 -24.40
N GLY A 250 4.96 1.28 -25.42
CA GLY A 250 5.09 0.84 -26.79
C GLY A 250 5.24 2.06 -27.64
N ASN A 251 6.37 2.15 -28.34
CA ASN A 251 6.66 3.33 -29.11
C ASN A 251 5.53 3.62 -30.11
N SER A 252 4.97 4.83 -30.03
CA SER A 252 3.99 5.35 -30.97
C SER A 252 4.61 6.35 -31.95
N ASP A 253 5.91 6.66 -31.84
CA ASP A 253 6.60 7.57 -32.75
C ASP A 253 6.97 6.83 -34.05
N PRO A 254 6.34 7.17 -35.18
CA PRO A 254 6.66 6.58 -36.48
C PRO A 254 8.07 6.95 -36.98
N ASN A 255 8.75 7.92 -36.37
CA ASN A 255 10.09 8.38 -36.75
C ASN A 255 11.21 7.83 -35.84
N TYR A 256 10.87 7.06 -34.80
CA TYR A 256 11.86 6.51 -33.88
C TYR A 256 12.65 5.37 -34.55
N VAL A 257 13.96 5.58 -34.69
CA VAL A 257 14.92 4.58 -35.16
C VAL A 257 15.72 4.08 -33.97
N SER A 258 15.49 2.82 -33.59
CA SER A 258 16.28 2.15 -32.55
C SER A 258 17.67 1.79 -33.07
N ILE A 259 18.72 2.32 -32.44
CA ILE A 259 20.12 1.89 -32.67
C ILE A 259 20.40 0.43 -32.25
N TYR A 260 19.46 -0.21 -31.53
CA TYR A 260 19.55 -1.60 -31.08
C TYR A 260 18.39 -2.49 -31.61
N GLY A 261 17.69 -2.07 -32.68
CA GLY A 261 16.79 -2.97 -33.41
C GLY A 261 15.39 -3.19 -32.81
N GLY A 262 14.82 -2.19 -32.15
CA GLY A 262 13.38 -2.19 -31.83
C GLY A 262 12.99 -1.08 -30.85
N ALA A 263 11.77 -0.59 -31.00
CA ALA A 263 11.16 0.38 -30.09
C ALA A 263 10.37 -0.39 -29.04
N GLY A 264 11.10 -0.95 -28.07
CA GLY A 264 10.54 -1.81 -27.03
C GLY A 264 9.65 -1.04 -26.05
N PRO A 265 8.82 -1.76 -25.27
CA PRO A 265 8.02 -1.20 -24.18
C PRO A 265 8.84 -0.37 -23.18
N ASP A 266 8.18 0.55 -22.47
CA ASP A 266 8.82 1.35 -21.43
C ASP A 266 9.05 0.54 -20.15
N LEU A 267 8.23 -0.48 -19.85
CA LEU A 267 8.47 -1.48 -18.79
C LEU A 267 8.14 -2.87 -19.34
N CYS A 268 9.04 -3.82 -19.18
CA CYS A 268 8.84 -5.21 -19.60
C CYS A 268 9.31 -6.18 -18.52
N VAL A 269 8.42 -7.08 -18.11
CA VAL A 269 8.74 -8.23 -17.26
C VAL A 269 8.83 -9.47 -18.14
N VAL A 270 10.02 -10.07 -18.24
CA VAL A 270 10.24 -11.24 -19.12
C VAL A 270 9.84 -12.56 -18.46
N ASP A 271 9.76 -13.64 -19.23
CA ASP A 271 9.63 -15.00 -18.67
C ASP A 271 10.79 -15.35 -17.72
N ASN A 272 10.50 -16.07 -16.64
CA ASN A 272 11.46 -16.39 -15.58
C ASN A 272 12.18 -15.13 -15.05
N CYS A 273 11.43 -14.07 -14.78
CA CYS A 273 11.96 -12.75 -14.42
C CYS A 273 12.80 -12.74 -13.13
N ASN A 274 12.69 -13.78 -12.29
CA ASN A 274 13.50 -13.96 -11.10
C ASN A 274 14.91 -14.51 -11.36
N LEU A 275 15.19 -15.00 -12.56
CA LEU A 275 16.48 -15.59 -12.93
C LEU A 275 17.18 -14.86 -14.08
N SER A 276 16.41 -14.27 -14.99
CA SER A 276 16.93 -13.79 -16.27
C SER A 276 17.76 -12.52 -16.17
N GLY A 277 17.43 -11.61 -15.25
CA GLY A 277 18.00 -10.26 -15.19
C GLY A 277 17.74 -9.41 -16.45
N TYR A 278 16.84 -9.86 -17.33
CA TYR A 278 16.52 -9.21 -18.61
C TYR A 278 15.18 -8.46 -18.59
N SER A 279 14.49 -8.41 -17.45
CA SER A 279 13.39 -7.45 -17.28
C SER A 279 13.96 -6.04 -17.32
N TYR A 280 13.24 -5.07 -17.86
CA TYR A 280 13.78 -3.73 -18.04
C TYR A 280 12.75 -2.62 -17.92
N VAL A 281 13.25 -1.44 -17.54
CA VAL A 281 12.56 -0.17 -17.67
C VAL A 281 13.36 0.75 -18.59
N ASN A 282 12.69 1.29 -19.60
CA ASN A 282 13.25 2.19 -20.57
C ASN A 282 12.28 3.33 -20.90
N VAL A 283 11.83 4.07 -19.88
CA VAL A 283 10.91 5.20 -20.05
C VAL A 283 11.50 6.23 -21.01
N ARG A 284 11.06 6.20 -22.26
CA ARG A 284 11.57 7.10 -23.30
C ARG A 284 10.48 7.68 -24.18
N THR A 285 9.33 7.03 -24.30
CA THR A 285 8.39 7.35 -25.39
C THR A 285 6.91 7.40 -25.01
N SER A 286 6.38 6.44 -24.23
CA SER A 286 4.92 6.30 -24.06
C SER A 286 4.36 6.93 -22.79
N PHE A 287 5.21 7.16 -21.78
CA PHE A 287 4.85 7.82 -20.53
C PHE A 287 5.62 9.13 -20.34
N THR A 288 5.19 9.96 -19.38
CA THR A 288 5.89 11.23 -19.09
C THR A 288 7.38 10.98 -18.83
N PRO A 289 8.27 11.82 -19.39
CA PRO A 289 9.70 11.64 -19.20
C PRO A 289 10.04 11.68 -17.71
N VAL A 290 10.85 10.72 -17.28
CA VAL A 290 11.62 10.89 -16.05
C VAL A 290 12.54 12.08 -16.29
N GLY A 291 12.47 13.11 -15.45
CA GLY A 291 13.36 14.28 -15.56
C GLY A 291 14.82 13.90 -15.34
N HIS A 292 15.59 14.75 -14.64
CA HIS A 292 16.97 14.38 -14.27
C HIS A 292 17.06 13.29 -13.18
N THR A 293 15.93 12.77 -12.70
CA THR A 293 15.86 11.76 -11.64
C THR A 293 15.71 10.36 -12.24
N PRO A 294 16.56 9.40 -11.87
CA PRO A 294 16.46 8.04 -12.38
C PRO A 294 15.21 7.32 -11.85
N PHE A 295 14.51 6.58 -12.71
CA PHE A 295 13.35 5.76 -12.36
C PHE A 295 13.77 4.46 -11.64
N THR A 296 14.88 3.86 -12.07
CA THR A 296 15.55 2.71 -11.44
C THR A 296 17.07 2.92 -11.45
N ASP A 297 17.83 2.14 -10.67
CA ASP A 297 19.30 2.25 -10.61
C ASP A 297 19.94 1.81 -11.93
N HIS A 298 19.32 0.83 -12.57
CA HIS A 298 19.74 0.23 -13.82
C HIS A 298 18.55 0.04 -14.75
N GLN A 299 18.80 0.07 -16.06
CA GLN A 299 17.79 -0.19 -17.08
C GLN A 299 17.23 -1.61 -16.96
N TYR A 300 18.09 -2.58 -16.66
CA TYR A 300 17.73 -3.99 -16.51
C TYR A 300 17.70 -4.39 -15.04
N PHE A 301 16.80 -5.30 -14.68
CA PHE A 301 16.64 -5.77 -13.31
C PHE A 301 16.20 -7.24 -13.24
N THR A 302 16.53 -7.86 -12.11
CA THR A 302 16.01 -9.16 -11.69
C THR A 302 14.86 -8.94 -10.70
N VAL A 303 13.76 -9.66 -10.89
CA VAL A 303 12.59 -9.60 -10.01
C VAL A 303 12.85 -10.44 -8.76
N LEU A 304 12.78 -9.82 -7.59
CA LEU A 304 12.76 -10.53 -6.31
C LEU A 304 11.35 -11.04 -6.00
N GLU A 305 10.35 -10.20 -6.24
CA GLU A 305 8.93 -10.54 -6.10
C GLU A 305 8.09 -9.70 -7.06
N ILE A 306 6.97 -10.26 -7.53
CA ILE A 306 5.97 -9.57 -8.32
C ILE A 306 4.58 -9.94 -7.82
N GLU A 307 3.72 -8.93 -7.66
CA GLU A 307 2.32 -9.10 -7.29
C GLU A 307 1.44 -8.37 -8.30
N VAL A 308 0.32 -8.99 -8.67
CA VAL A 308 -0.69 -8.37 -9.52
C VAL A 308 -2.02 -8.45 -8.80
N PHE A 309 -2.71 -7.32 -8.74
CA PHE A 309 -4.01 -7.17 -8.14
C PHE A 309 -5.04 -6.78 -9.19
N LYS A 310 -6.29 -7.16 -8.95
CA LYS A 310 -7.45 -6.75 -9.73
C LYS A 310 -8.56 -6.24 -8.83
N LEU A 311 -9.42 -5.37 -9.35
CA LEU A 311 -10.61 -5.00 -8.60
C LEU A 311 -11.65 -6.13 -8.66
N ARG A 312 -12.14 -6.59 -7.51
CA ARG A 312 -13.20 -7.59 -7.44
C ARG A 312 -14.52 -6.97 -7.90
N SER A 313 -15.17 -7.60 -8.88
CA SER A 313 -16.53 -7.21 -9.28
C SER A 313 -17.52 -7.48 -8.14
N PRO A 314 -18.53 -6.61 -7.92
CA PRO A 314 -19.59 -6.90 -6.96
C PRO A 314 -20.28 -8.22 -7.34
N GLN A 315 -20.40 -9.13 -6.37
CA GLN A 315 -21.25 -10.31 -6.54
C GLN A 315 -22.71 -9.83 -6.39
N TYR A 316 -23.48 -9.91 -7.47
CA TYR A 316 -24.93 -9.68 -7.45
C TYR A 316 -25.66 -10.97 -7.06
#